data_AF-A0A417S2T1-F1
#
_entry.id   AF-A0A417S2T1-F1
#
_cell.length_a   1.000
_cell.length_b   1.000
_cell.length_c   1.000
_cell.angle_alpha   90.00
_cell.angle_beta   90.00
_cell.angle_gamma   90.00
#
_symmetry.space_group_name_H-M   'P 1'
#
loop_
_entity.id
_entity.type
_entity.pdbx_description
1 polymer ?
#
loop_
_entity_poly.entity_id
_entity_poly.type
_entity_poly.pdbx_seq_one_letter_code
_entity_poly.pdbx_strand_id
1 'polypeptide(L)'
;MKRVLTLFLVLICMLSLVACDKATGSGEPVRSGDVSDMPESDKNVFGEKEQTQQAIIESISGTITRIDEDKIYDLTEEEVKIIADIIDNGTWHTEGAAECANDCKLIIDERTYYYHSECGTFNDKANNQNLPVTAEEKESINVILAQYITLGLE
;
A
#
# COMPACT_ATOMS: atom_id res chain seq x y z
N MET A 1 4.73 9.86 28.36
CA MET A 1 3.86 8.80 27.79
C MET A 1 2.63 8.50 28.66
N LYS A 2 1.87 9.52 29.11
CA LYS A 2 0.64 9.32 29.92
C LYS A 2 -0.64 9.87 29.27
N ARG A 3 -0.51 10.78 28.30
CA ARG A 3 -1.64 11.41 27.60
C ARG A 3 -2.16 10.59 26.41
N VAL A 4 -1.33 9.68 25.88
CA VAL A 4 -1.70 8.79 24.77
C VAL A 4 -2.70 7.73 25.24
N LEU A 5 -2.54 7.22 26.48
CA LEU A 5 -3.40 6.17 27.02
C LEU A 5 -4.85 6.63 27.22
N THR A 6 -5.08 7.91 27.54
CA THR A 6 -6.42 8.43 27.84
C THR A 6 -7.29 8.57 26.59
N LEU A 7 -6.68 8.80 25.42
CA LEU A 7 -7.39 8.96 24.15
C LEU A 7 -7.93 7.63 23.61
N PHE A 8 -7.19 6.53 23.78
CA PHE A 8 -7.64 5.21 23.35
C PHE A 8 -8.87 4.70 24.13
N LEU A 9 -9.05 5.14 25.38
CA LEU A 9 -10.13 4.67 26.25
C LEU A 9 -11.50 5.29 25.89
N VAL A 10 -11.51 6.51 25.33
CA VAL A 10 -12.75 7.18 24.89
C VAL A 10 -13.25 6.62 23.55
N LEU A 11 -12.35 6.18 22.68
CA LEU A 11 -12.68 5.69 21.34
C LEU A 11 -13.42 4.34 21.37
N ILE A 12 -13.14 3.49 22.35
CA ILE A 12 -13.76 2.16 22.50
C ILE A 12 -15.24 2.27 22.91
N CYS A 13 -15.64 3.35 23.61
CA CYS A 13 -17.02 3.51 24.09
C CYS A 13 -18.05 3.84 23.00
N MET A 14 -17.62 4.30 21.82
CA MET A 14 -18.54 4.72 20.75
C MET A 14 -18.91 3.60 19.75
N LEU A 15 -18.29 2.43 19.84
CA LEU A 15 -18.38 1.38 18.81
C LEU A 15 -19.41 0.26 19.09
N SER A 16 -20.25 0.37 20.13
CA SER A 16 -21.05 -0.78 20.61
C SER A 16 -22.58 -0.71 20.41
N LEU A 17 -23.12 0.14 19.52
CA LEU A 17 -24.57 0.18 19.29
C LEU A 17 -24.96 -0.11 17.83
N VAL A 18 -24.75 -1.34 17.39
CA VAL A 18 -25.54 -1.92 16.30
C VAL A 18 -26.07 -3.28 16.79
N ALA A 19 -27.27 -3.24 17.37
CA ALA A 19 -28.02 -4.44 17.69
C ALA A 19 -28.63 -5.01 16.40
N CYS A 20 -28.23 -6.23 16.04
CA CYS A 20 -28.93 -7.02 15.04
C CYS A 20 -30.26 -7.49 15.62
N ASP A 21 -31.38 -6.97 15.12
CA ASP A 21 -32.68 -7.61 15.29
C ASP A 21 -32.82 -8.74 14.27
N LYS A 22 -32.99 -9.97 14.78
CA LYS A 22 -33.38 -11.14 14.00
C LYS A 22 -34.64 -11.71 14.62
N ALA A 23 -35.77 -11.59 13.92
CA ALA A 23 -36.97 -12.32 14.23
C ALA A 23 -37.59 -12.94 12.97
N THR A 24 -37.66 -14.27 13.04
CA THR A 24 -38.17 -15.29 12.13
C THR A 24 -39.69 -15.24 11.90
N GLY A 25 -40.14 -15.65 10.71
CA GLY A 25 -41.50 -16.19 10.44
C GLY A 25 -41.60 -16.68 8.98
N SER A 26 -41.23 -17.92 8.67
CA SER A 26 -42.06 -19.14 8.58
C SER A 26 -43.30 -19.05 7.66
N GLY A 27 -43.29 -19.80 6.56
CA GLY A 27 -44.48 -20.23 5.81
C GLY A 27 -44.36 -20.19 4.29
N GLU A 28 -44.02 -21.31 3.65
CA GLU A 28 -44.26 -21.59 2.22
C GLU A 28 -45.73 -22.03 1.98
N PRO A 29 -46.15 -22.44 0.76
CA PRO A 29 -46.10 -21.85 -0.59
C PRO A 29 -47.54 -21.76 -1.19
N VAL A 30 -47.73 -21.27 -2.44
CA VAL A 30 -48.77 -21.73 -3.43
C VAL A 30 -48.82 -20.85 -4.71
N ARG A 31 -48.55 -21.51 -5.85
CA ARG A 31 -49.28 -21.54 -7.16
C ARG A 31 -49.62 -20.26 -7.96
N SER A 32 -48.95 -20.17 -9.13
CA SER A 32 -49.45 -19.96 -10.51
C SER A 32 -50.69 -19.08 -10.74
N GLY A 33 -50.53 -18.03 -11.57
CA GLY A 33 -51.64 -17.37 -12.25
C GLY A 33 -51.29 -16.03 -12.90
N ASP A 34 -51.30 -16.04 -14.24
CA ASP A 34 -51.53 -14.99 -15.25
C ASP A 34 -51.26 -13.48 -15.07
N VAL A 35 -50.66 -12.98 -16.16
CA VAL A 35 -50.76 -11.67 -16.82
C VAL A 35 -51.87 -10.72 -16.32
N SER A 36 -51.51 -9.46 -16.04
CA SER A 36 -52.15 -8.26 -16.62
C SER A 36 -51.48 -6.95 -16.17
N ASP A 37 -51.28 -6.09 -17.16
CA ASP A 37 -51.35 -4.63 -17.16
C ASP A 37 -50.45 -3.76 -16.26
N MET A 38 -49.68 -2.94 -16.99
CA MET A 38 -49.00 -1.74 -16.56
C MET A 38 -50.02 -0.66 -16.12
N PRO A 39 -49.67 0.15 -15.11
CA PRO A 39 -49.86 1.58 -15.27
C PRO A 39 -48.61 2.40 -14.92
N GLU A 40 -48.34 3.40 -15.74
CA GLU A 40 -47.44 4.51 -15.45
C GLU A 40 -47.75 5.13 -14.10
N SER A 41 -46.71 5.43 -13.32
CA SER A 41 -46.77 6.47 -12.30
C SER A 41 -45.51 7.33 -12.34
N ASP A 42 -45.76 8.62 -12.39
CA ASP A 42 -44.85 9.73 -12.57
C ASP A 42 -43.81 9.90 -11.47
N LYS A 43 -42.62 10.33 -11.92
CA LYS A 43 -41.74 11.35 -11.33
C LYS A 43 -41.43 11.23 -9.84
N ASN A 44 -40.20 10.81 -9.59
CA ASN A 44 -39.31 11.53 -8.69
C ASN A 44 -37.89 11.49 -9.25
N VAL A 45 -37.47 12.62 -9.82
CA VAL A 45 -36.06 12.99 -9.95
C VAL A 45 -35.54 13.13 -8.52
N PHE A 46 -35.15 12.02 -7.91
CA PHE A 46 -34.31 12.04 -6.74
C PHE A 46 -32.89 12.12 -7.28
N GLY A 47 -32.34 13.34 -7.29
CA GLY A 47 -30.93 13.55 -7.58
C GLY A 47 -30.13 12.72 -6.60
N GLU A 48 -29.72 11.53 -7.03
CA GLU A 48 -28.61 10.83 -6.45
C GLU A 48 -27.43 11.78 -6.63
N LYS A 49 -27.13 12.52 -5.55
CA LYS A 49 -25.82 13.10 -5.38
C LYS A 49 -24.89 11.92 -5.45
N GLU A 50 -24.27 11.76 -6.62
CA GLU A 50 -23.09 10.97 -6.83
C GLU A 50 -22.07 11.48 -5.79
N GLN A 51 -22.09 10.87 -4.60
CA GLN A 51 -20.97 10.96 -3.68
C GLN A 51 -19.91 10.10 -4.33
N THR A 52 -19.19 10.70 -5.28
CA THR A 52 -17.89 10.23 -5.68
C THR A 52 -17.06 10.24 -4.40
N GLN A 53 -16.90 9.06 -3.79
CA GLN A 53 -15.89 8.87 -2.74
C GLN A 53 -14.56 9.17 -3.41
N GLN A 54 -14.10 10.41 -3.24
CA GLN A 54 -12.75 10.79 -3.60
C GLN A 54 -11.86 10.07 -2.59
N ALA A 55 -11.40 8.88 -2.94
CA ALA A 55 -10.37 8.18 -2.19
C ALA A 55 -9.21 9.17 -2.05
N ILE A 56 -8.84 9.47 -0.80
CA ILE A 56 -7.63 10.22 -0.52
C ILE A 56 -6.50 9.29 -0.95
N ILE A 57 -5.94 9.54 -2.14
CA ILE A 57 -4.72 8.87 -2.57
C ILE A 57 -3.63 9.48 -1.70
N GLU A 58 -3.17 8.74 -0.70
CA GLU A 58 -2.00 9.12 0.08
C GLU A 58 -0.81 9.14 -0.89
N SER A 59 -0.18 10.32 -1.02
CA SER A 59 1.01 10.47 -1.87
C SER A 59 2.18 9.78 -1.18
N ILE A 60 2.86 8.91 -1.94
CA ILE A 60 4.04 8.19 -1.46
C ILE A 60 5.29 8.99 -1.76
N SER A 61 6.18 9.10 -0.79
CA SER A 61 7.46 9.82 -0.94
C SER A 61 8.64 8.85 -0.84
N GLY A 62 9.74 9.22 -1.49
CA GLY A 62 10.97 8.46 -1.39
C GLY A 62 12.21 9.27 -1.73
N THR A 63 13.32 8.87 -1.12
CA THR A 63 14.62 9.49 -1.32
C THR A 63 15.71 8.44 -1.52
N ILE A 64 16.79 8.83 -2.18
CA ILE A 64 17.98 7.99 -2.37
C ILE A 64 19.25 8.74 -1.94
N THR A 65 20.19 7.97 -1.40
CA THR A 65 21.56 8.40 -1.06
C THR A 65 22.53 7.29 -1.42
N ARG A 66 23.66 7.62 -2.07
CA ARG A 66 24.79 6.69 -2.21
C ARG A 66 25.47 6.51 -0.85
N ILE A 67 26.00 5.33 -0.52
CA ILE A 67 26.46 5.05 0.87
C ILE A 67 27.69 5.87 1.30
N ASP A 68 28.55 6.25 0.37
CA ASP A 68 29.77 7.02 0.58
C ASP A 68 29.58 8.54 0.37
N GLU A 69 28.35 8.98 0.15
CA GLU A 69 28.00 10.38 -0.07
C GLU A 69 26.91 10.84 0.90
N ASP A 70 26.96 12.12 1.29
CA ASP A 70 25.91 12.73 2.12
C ASP A 70 24.80 13.39 1.30
N LYS A 71 24.87 13.30 -0.04
CA LYS A 71 23.91 13.94 -0.93
C LYS A 71 22.63 13.11 -1.04
N ILE A 72 21.51 13.75 -0.74
CA ILE A 72 20.17 13.16 -0.79
C ILE A 72 19.46 13.70 -2.04
N TYR A 73 18.78 12.80 -2.74
CA TYR A 73 17.94 13.12 -3.89
C TYR A 73 16.51 12.64 -3.64
N ASP A 74 15.54 13.45 -4.01
CA ASP A 74 14.13 13.08 -4.01
C ASP A 74 13.82 12.28 -5.28
N LEU A 75 13.12 11.16 -5.13
CA LEU A 75 12.57 10.41 -6.24
C LEU A 75 11.20 10.99 -6.63
N THR A 76 10.82 10.87 -7.90
CA THR A 76 9.46 11.24 -8.31
C THR A 76 8.43 10.26 -7.76
N GLU A 77 7.17 10.68 -7.59
CA GLU A 77 6.11 9.83 -7.05
C GLU A 77 5.93 8.54 -7.89
N GLU A 78 6.05 8.63 -9.21
CA GLU A 78 5.99 7.49 -10.12
C GLU A 78 7.14 6.51 -9.91
N GLU A 79 8.37 7.00 -9.74
CA GLU A 79 9.54 6.16 -9.47
C GLU A 79 9.44 5.46 -8.12
N VAL A 80 8.94 6.18 -7.11
CA VAL A 80 8.69 5.59 -5.77
C VAL A 80 7.64 4.49 -5.86
N LYS A 81 6.56 4.69 -6.62
CA LYS A 81 5.52 3.66 -6.80
C LYS A 81 6.08 2.39 -7.44
N ILE A 82 6.94 2.52 -8.46
CA ILE A 82 7.54 1.36 -9.12
C ILE A 82 8.40 0.56 -8.12
N ILE A 83 9.26 1.23 -7.37
CA ILE A 83 10.15 0.55 -6.41
C ILE A 83 9.36 -0.01 -5.22
N ALA A 84 8.36 0.73 -4.71
CA ALA A 84 7.49 0.30 -3.64
C ALA A 84 6.69 -0.95 -4.03
N ASP A 85 6.13 -1.00 -5.23
CA ASP A 85 5.37 -2.16 -5.71
C ASP A 85 6.24 -3.44 -5.74
N ILE A 86 7.51 -3.33 -6.14
CA ILE A 86 8.46 -4.45 -6.10
C ILE A 86 8.75 -4.88 -4.65
N ILE A 87 8.94 -3.92 -3.76
CA ILE A 87 9.22 -4.17 -2.33
C ILE A 87 8.04 -4.85 -1.62
N ASP A 88 6.82 -4.37 -1.90
CA ASP A 88 5.60 -4.80 -1.23
C ASP A 88 5.12 -6.17 -1.74
N ASN A 89 5.31 -6.46 -3.04
CA ASN A 89 4.97 -7.75 -3.63
C ASN A 89 6.10 -8.78 -3.57
N GLY A 90 7.30 -8.35 -3.16
CA GLY A 90 8.50 -9.17 -3.10
C GLY A 90 8.44 -10.29 -2.06
N THR A 91 9.19 -11.37 -2.29
CA THR A 91 9.36 -12.46 -1.31
C THR A 91 10.56 -12.20 -0.42
N TRP A 92 10.31 -11.73 0.80
CA TRP A 92 11.36 -11.47 1.78
C TRP A 92 11.90 -12.75 2.43
N HIS A 93 13.22 -12.88 2.45
CA HIS A 93 13.94 -13.90 3.19
C HIS A 93 14.27 -13.39 4.61
N THR A 94 13.76 -14.08 5.62
CA THR A 94 13.87 -13.68 7.04
C THR A 94 15.05 -14.34 7.78
N GLU A 95 15.93 -15.03 7.05
CA GLU A 95 17.13 -15.68 7.60
C GLU A 95 18.26 -14.68 7.93
N GLY A 96 18.13 -13.44 7.47
CA GLY A 96 19.09 -12.37 7.71
C GLY A 96 19.13 -11.35 6.56
N ALA A 97 19.83 -10.23 6.77
CA ALA A 97 20.27 -9.41 5.64
C ALA A 97 21.33 -10.18 4.83
N ALA A 98 21.34 -9.98 3.51
CA ALA A 98 22.36 -10.55 2.65
C ALA A 98 23.73 -9.90 2.91
N GLU A 99 24.79 -10.69 2.85
CA GLU A 99 26.18 -10.24 3.04
C GLU A 99 26.77 -9.58 1.77
N CYS A 100 25.94 -8.85 1.01
CA CYS A 100 26.40 -8.08 -0.15
C CYS A 100 26.76 -6.64 0.25
N ALA A 101 27.77 -6.08 -0.43
CA ALA A 101 28.14 -4.68 -0.27
C ALA A 101 27.01 -3.82 -0.83
N ASN A 102 26.35 -3.00 -0.03
CA ASN A 102 25.26 -2.17 -0.52
C ASN A 102 25.86 -0.92 -1.20
N ASP A 103 25.24 -0.44 -2.28
CA ASP A 103 25.68 0.74 -3.03
C ASP A 103 24.96 2.00 -2.54
N CYS A 104 23.68 1.85 -2.22
CA CYS A 104 22.81 2.96 -1.88
C CYS A 104 21.83 2.61 -0.75
N LYS A 105 21.26 3.67 -0.21
CA LYS A 105 20.22 3.68 0.80
C LYS A 105 19.00 4.38 0.21
N LEU A 106 17.85 3.72 0.25
CA LEU A 106 16.56 4.28 -0.09
C LEU A 106 15.77 4.50 1.20
N ILE A 107 15.02 5.60 1.25
CA ILE A 107 13.99 5.81 2.27
C ILE A 107 12.67 5.93 1.51
N ILE A 108 11.76 4.97 1.66
CA ILE A 108 10.46 4.94 1.00
C ILE A 108 9.41 4.83 2.10
N ASP A 109 8.46 5.76 2.13
CA ASP A 109 7.42 5.82 3.18
C ASP A 109 8.00 5.67 4.59
N GLU A 110 9.02 6.47 4.89
CA GLU A 110 9.78 6.47 6.16
C GLU A 110 10.56 5.17 6.48
N ARG A 111 10.48 4.14 5.64
CA ARG A 111 11.22 2.88 5.79
C ARG A 111 12.55 2.94 5.07
N THR A 112 13.60 2.48 5.74
CA THR A 112 14.96 2.48 5.19
C THR A 112 15.32 1.12 4.61
N TYR A 113 15.71 1.10 3.33
CA TYR A 113 16.22 -0.06 2.63
C TYR A 113 17.62 0.21 2.12
N TYR A 114 18.51 -0.77 2.21
CA TYR A 114 19.82 -0.72 1.57
C TYR A 114 19.77 -1.57 0.31
N TYR A 115 20.40 -1.14 -0.77
CA TYR A 115 20.32 -1.84 -2.04
C TYR A 115 21.71 -2.03 -2.66
N HIS A 116 21.94 -3.23 -3.19
CA HIS A 116 23.12 -3.54 -4.00
C HIS A 116 22.69 -3.74 -5.46
N SER A 117 23.12 -2.84 -6.34
CA SER A 117 22.74 -2.77 -7.75
C SER A 117 23.28 -3.94 -8.58
N GLU A 118 24.44 -4.48 -8.24
CA GLU A 118 25.00 -5.64 -8.95
C GLU A 118 24.20 -6.91 -8.63
N CYS A 119 23.97 -7.17 -7.33
CA CYS A 119 23.18 -8.34 -6.90
C CYS A 119 21.69 -8.20 -7.20
N GLY A 120 21.14 -6.99 -7.20
CA GLY A 120 19.70 -6.77 -7.19
C GLY A 120 19.09 -7.28 -5.89
N THR A 121 19.55 -6.76 -4.75
CA THR A 121 19.05 -7.21 -3.45
C THR A 121 18.80 -6.01 -2.55
N PHE A 122 17.57 -5.91 -2.03
CA PHE A 122 17.26 -5.02 -0.93
C PHE A 122 17.56 -5.70 0.40
N ASN A 123 18.13 -4.94 1.32
CA ASN A 123 18.42 -5.33 2.69
C ASN A 123 17.67 -4.40 3.63
N ASP A 124 16.76 -4.98 4.40
CA ASP A 124 16.11 -4.30 5.51
C ASP A 124 16.83 -4.71 6.80
N LYS A 125 17.79 -3.88 7.19
CA LYS A 125 18.63 -4.11 8.37
C LYS A 125 17.84 -3.95 9.67
N ALA A 126 16.71 -3.23 9.66
CA ALA A 126 15.89 -3.04 10.86
C ALA A 126 15.14 -4.33 11.22
N ASN A 127 14.65 -5.04 10.20
CA ASN A 127 13.94 -6.32 10.37
C ASN A 127 14.80 -7.56 10.12
N ASN A 128 16.10 -7.38 9.83
CA ASN A 128 17.07 -8.45 9.56
C ASN A 128 16.60 -9.42 8.46
N GLN A 129 16.23 -8.87 7.30
CA GLN A 129 15.72 -9.61 6.16
C GLN A 129 16.28 -9.05 4.84
N ASN A 130 16.22 -9.85 3.78
CA ASN A 130 16.60 -9.42 2.43
C ASN A 130 15.53 -9.79 1.40
N LEU A 131 15.49 -9.02 0.32
CA LEU A 131 14.63 -9.26 -0.83
C LEU A 131 15.51 -9.28 -2.09
N PRO A 132 15.86 -10.47 -2.60
CA PRO A 132 16.44 -10.56 -3.94
C PRO A 132 15.34 -10.30 -4.97
N VAL A 133 15.65 -9.45 -5.96
CA VAL A 133 14.74 -9.15 -7.05
C VAL A 133 15.10 -9.95 -8.30
N THR A 134 14.17 -10.06 -9.24
CA THR A 134 14.43 -10.66 -10.55
C THR A 134 15.37 -9.78 -11.38
N ALA A 135 15.91 -10.33 -12.47
CA ALA A 135 16.78 -9.58 -13.37
C ALA A 135 16.08 -8.39 -14.05
N GLU A 136 14.78 -8.53 -14.37
CA GLU A 136 13.98 -7.47 -14.97
C GLU A 136 13.69 -6.33 -13.99
N GLU A 137 13.27 -6.67 -12.76
CA GLU A 137 13.09 -5.70 -11.69
C GLU A 137 14.40 -4.99 -11.36
N LYS A 138 15.52 -5.73 -11.29
CA LYS A 138 16.85 -5.16 -11.08
C LYS A 138 17.20 -4.11 -12.14
N GLU A 139 16.97 -4.42 -13.41
CA GLU A 139 17.23 -3.48 -14.50
C GLU A 139 16.35 -2.23 -14.38
N SER A 140 15.05 -2.41 -14.11
CA SER A 140 14.11 -1.32 -13.91
C SER A 140 14.54 -0.39 -12.77
N ILE A 141 14.89 -0.97 -11.61
CA ILE A 141 15.39 -0.23 -10.45
C ILE A 141 16.69 0.49 -10.81
N ASN A 142 17.67 -0.21 -11.39
CA ASN A 142 18.97 0.38 -11.70
C ASN A 142 18.86 1.54 -12.69
N VAL A 143 17.98 1.45 -13.69
CA VAL A 143 17.71 2.57 -14.62
C VAL A 143 17.17 3.79 -13.87
N ILE A 144 16.26 3.59 -12.91
CA ILE A 144 15.75 4.69 -12.08
C ILE A 144 16.88 5.30 -11.24
N LEU A 145 17.60 4.47 -10.47
CA LEU A 145 18.58 4.97 -9.51
C LEU A 145 19.79 5.62 -10.19
N ALA A 146 20.19 5.14 -11.38
CA ALA A 146 21.29 5.68 -12.17
C ALA A 146 21.06 7.13 -12.66
N GLN A 147 19.82 7.63 -12.60
CA GLN A 147 19.51 9.03 -12.87
C GLN A 147 20.04 9.97 -11.77
N TYR A 148 20.22 9.46 -10.55
CA TYR A 148 20.51 10.26 -9.36
C TYR A 148 21.93 10.04 -8.83
N ILE A 149 22.43 8.80 -8.93
CA ILE A 149 23.72 8.39 -8.39
C ILE A 149 24.44 7.45 -9.35
N THR A 150 25.76 7.34 -9.21
CA THR A 150 26.53 6.28 -9.88
C THR A 150 26.32 4.96 -9.14
N LEU A 151 25.93 3.92 -9.88
CA LEU A 151 25.72 2.55 -9.37
C LEU A 151 26.94 1.67 -9.64
N GLY A 152 27.14 0.67 -8.78
CA GLY A 152 28.36 -0.14 -8.74
C GLY A 152 29.54 0.68 -8.23
N LEU A 153 30.39 0.07 -7.41
CA LEU A 153 31.69 0.65 -7.09
C LEU A 153 32.66 0.32 -8.24
N GLU A 154 33.32 1.34 -8.79
CA GLU A 154 34.48 1.20 -9.69
C GLU A 154 35.66 0.51 -9.00
#